data_AF-A0A6P0EPE6-F1
#
_entry.id   AF-A0A6P0EPE6-F1
#
_cell.length_a   1.000
_cell.length_b   1.000
_cell.length_c   1.000
_cell.angle_alpha   90.00
_cell.angle_beta   90.00
_cell.angle_gamma   90.00
#
_symmetry.space_group_name_H-M   'P 1'
#
loop_
_entity.id
_entity.type
_entity.pdbx_description
1 polymer ?
#
loop_
_entity_poly.entity_id
_entity_poly.type
_entity_poly.pdbx_seq_one_letter_code
_entity_poly.pdbx_strand_id
1 'polypeptide(L)'
;MSRPTPALDGAVEARAQLPEDAQVDFDRLVHGVLAGRQSALGPALRSQLPGTGGVRWLHAEGVSPTARPSVLTAAQWSSLYETWQATQRAPRAGGRSEGHGPRADSRHGHAPGAQAAPRWF
;
A
#
# COMPACT_ATOMS: atom_id res chain seq x y z
N MET A 1 6.75 10.83 -36.38
CA MET A 1 6.25 11.89 -35.46
C MET A 1 5.94 11.24 -34.12
N SER A 2 6.86 11.36 -33.16
CA SER A 2 6.73 10.78 -31.82
C SER A 2 5.64 11.53 -31.07
N ARG A 3 4.56 10.84 -30.67
CA ARG A 3 3.58 11.43 -29.76
C ARG A 3 4.23 11.47 -28.37
N PRO A 4 4.43 12.65 -27.75
CA PRO A 4 4.81 12.70 -26.34
C PRO A 4 3.73 11.94 -25.58
N THR A 5 4.15 10.99 -24.75
CA THR A 5 3.22 10.21 -23.95
C THR A 5 2.94 11.07 -22.72
N PRO A 6 1.75 11.69 -22.58
CA PRO A 6 1.47 12.66 -21.53
C PRO A 6 1.66 12.11 -20.10
N ALA A 7 1.68 10.77 -19.97
CA ALA A 7 2.08 10.09 -18.73
C ALA A 7 3.47 10.45 -18.23
N LEU A 8 4.39 10.66 -19.17
CA LEU A 8 5.77 10.95 -18.86
C LEU A 8 5.96 12.43 -18.57
N ASP A 9 5.17 13.32 -19.17
CA ASP A 9 5.37 14.77 -19.01
C ASP A 9 5.16 15.20 -17.55
N GLY A 10 4.05 14.78 -16.91
CA GLY A 10 3.81 15.08 -15.50
C GLY A 10 4.82 14.40 -14.56
N ALA A 11 5.24 13.17 -14.86
CA ALA A 11 6.22 12.46 -14.04
C ALA A 11 7.63 13.08 -14.17
N VAL A 12 8.02 13.50 -15.37
CA VAL A 12 9.31 14.17 -15.65
C VAL A 12 9.37 15.52 -14.95
N GLU A 13 8.28 16.29 -14.97
CA GLU A 13 8.19 17.57 -14.27
C GLU A 13 8.32 17.38 -12.75
N ALA A 14 7.62 16.38 -12.18
CA ALA A 14 7.75 16.05 -10.75
C ALA A 14 9.19 15.61 -10.40
N ARG A 15 9.81 14.75 -11.22
CA ARG A 15 11.19 14.28 -11.05
C ARG A 15 12.20 15.44 -11.05
N ALA A 16 12.01 16.43 -11.91
CA ALA A 16 12.88 17.61 -12.00
C ALA A 16 12.86 18.48 -10.74
N GLN A 17 11.80 18.38 -9.91
CA GLN A 17 11.68 19.11 -8.65
C GLN A 17 12.27 18.33 -7.46
N LEU A 18 12.67 17.07 -7.64
CA LEU A 18 13.22 16.22 -6.59
C LEU A 18 14.75 16.28 -6.51
N PRO A 19 15.33 16.18 -5.29
CA PRO A 19 16.77 16.00 -5.13
C PRO A 19 17.23 14.69 -5.77
N GLU A 20 18.49 14.62 -6.23
CA GLU A 20 19.03 13.48 -6.98
C GLU A 20 18.86 12.14 -6.23
N ASP A 21 19.06 12.13 -4.91
CA ASP A 21 18.86 10.95 -4.07
C ASP A 21 17.43 10.42 -4.10
N ALA A 22 16.44 11.30 -4.28
CA ALA A 22 15.02 10.95 -4.35
C ALA A 22 14.57 10.54 -5.78
N GLN A 23 15.32 10.93 -6.81
CA GLN A 23 14.96 10.65 -8.21
C GLN A 23 14.98 9.14 -8.50
N VAL A 24 15.93 8.39 -7.94
CA VAL A 24 16.02 6.93 -8.17
C VAL A 24 14.81 6.20 -7.58
N ASP A 25 14.40 6.57 -6.37
CA ASP A 25 13.22 5.99 -5.73
C ASP A 25 11.93 6.41 -6.43
N PHE A 26 11.86 7.64 -6.93
CA PHE A 26 10.76 8.12 -7.74
C PHE A 26 10.65 7.35 -9.06
N ASP A 27 11.75 7.16 -9.78
CA ASP A 27 11.80 6.39 -11.03
C ASP A 27 11.34 4.95 -10.80
N ARG A 28 11.74 4.32 -9.67
CA ARG A 28 11.25 2.99 -9.27
C ARG A 28 9.72 2.96 -9.09
N LEU A 29 9.15 3.96 -8.42
CA LEU A 29 7.70 4.08 -8.25
C LEU A 29 6.99 4.23 -9.59
N VAL A 30 7.46 5.15 -10.44
CA VAL A 30 6.90 5.40 -11.79
C VAL A 30 6.93 4.11 -12.61
N HIS A 31 8.06 3.41 -12.64
CA HIS A 31 8.16 2.12 -13.32
C HIS A 31 7.20 1.08 -12.75
N GLY A 32 7.05 1.00 -11.42
CA GLY A 32 6.12 0.08 -10.77
C GLY A 32 4.66 0.34 -11.12
N VAL A 33 4.27 1.61 -11.24
CA VAL A 33 2.91 2.02 -11.63
C VAL A 33 2.66 1.75 -13.11
N LEU A 34 3.66 1.98 -13.97
CA LEU A 34 3.54 1.81 -15.43
C LEU A 34 3.74 0.37 -15.91
N ALA A 35 4.42 -0.48 -15.15
CA ALA A 35 4.68 -1.89 -15.50
C ALA A 35 3.41 -2.77 -15.47
N GLY A 36 2.30 -2.27 -14.90
CA GLY A 36 1.04 -2.98 -14.86
C GLY A 36 0.46 -3.20 -16.27
N ARG A 37 0.14 -4.45 -16.61
CA ARG A 37 -0.61 -4.77 -17.85
C ARG A 37 -2.00 -4.12 -17.91
N GLN A 38 -2.54 -3.74 -16.76
CA GLN A 38 -3.84 -3.11 -16.63
C GLN A 38 -3.64 -1.59 -16.66
N SER A 39 -4.23 -0.91 -17.64
CA SER A 39 -4.15 0.56 -17.81
C SER A 39 -4.77 1.39 -16.68
N ALA A 40 -5.13 0.78 -15.54
CA ALA A 40 -5.87 1.41 -14.44
C ALA A 40 -4.97 1.64 -13.22
N LEU A 41 -5.09 2.81 -12.59
CA LEU A 41 -4.32 3.21 -11.42
C LEU A 41 -4.60 2.34 -10.19
N GLY A 42 -5.85 1.94 -9.96
CA GLY A 42 -6.24 1.19 -8.75
C GLY A 42 -5.43 -0.10 -8.52
N PRO A 43 -5.38 -1.04 -9.48
CA PRO A 43 -4.58 -2.25 -9.35
C PRO A 43 -3.08 -1.99 -9.22
N ALA A 44 -2.54 -1.00 -9.95
CA ALA A 44 -1.13 -0.64 -9.90
C ALA A 44 -0.74 -0.09 -8.51
N LEU A 45 -1.57 0.81 -7.97
CA LEU A 45 -1.36 1.41 -6.64
C LEU A 45 -1.49 0.37 -5.53
N ARG A 46 -2.36 -0.64 -5.66
CA ARG A 46 -2.49 -1.71 -4.66
C ARG A 46 -1.22 -2.55 -4.52
N SER A 47 -0.43 -2.67 -5.59
CA SER A 47 0.86 -3.36 -5.57
C SER A 47 1.98 -2.52 -4.97
N GLN A 48 1.90 -1.19 -5.08
CA GLN A 48 2.93 -0.26 -4.58
C GLN A 48 2.68 0.22 -3.15
N LEU A 49 1.40 0.34 -2.78
CA LEU A 49 0.94 0.85 -1.48
C LEU A 49 0.14 -0.26 -0.78
N PRO A 50 0.70 -0.91 0.25
CA PRO A 50 -0.01 -1.95 1.00
C PRO A 50 -1.29 -1.42 1.68
N GLY A 51 -2.29 -2.28 1.82
CA GLY A 51 -3.53 -1.99 2.52
C GLY A 51 -4.42 -1.01 1.76
N THR A 52 -4.93 0.02 2.46
CA THR A 52 -5.86 1.01 1.90
C THR A 52 -5.17 2.29 1.44
N GLY A 53 -3.83 2.38 1.51
CA GLY A 53 -3.07 3.59 1.17
C GLY A 53 -3.35 4.11 -0.24
N GLY A 54 -3.33 3.23 -1.24
CA GLY A 54 -3.64 3.62 -2.62
C GLY A 54 -5.08 4.09 -2.83
N VAL A 55 -6.06 3.47 -2.16
CA VAL A 55 -7.48 3.87 -2.24
C VAL A 55 -7.71 5.21 -1.55
N ARG A 56 -7.10 5.41 -0.37
CA ARG A 56 -7.19 6.67 0.37
C ARG A 56 -6.57 7.83 -0.42
N TRP A 57 -5.42 7.60 -1.07
CA TRP A 57 -4.78 8.58 -1.92
C TRP A 57 -5.66 8.94 -3.13
N LEU A 58 -6.19 7.95 -3.85
CA LEU A 58 -7.11 8.18 -4.98
C LEU A 58 -8.32 9.03 -4.57
N HIS A 59 -8.92 8.73 -3.42
CA HIS A 59 -10.04 9.51 -2.89
C HIS A 59 -9.63 10.94 -2.49
N ALA A 60 -8.45 11.12 -1.90
CA ALA A 60 -7.96 12.43 -1.50
C ALA A 60 -7.65 13.34 -2.71
N GLU A 61 -7.07 12.78 -3.77
CA GLU A 61 -6.74 13.50 -5.01
C GLU A 61 -7.92 13.59 -5.99
N GLY A 62 -9.07 13.00 -5.65
CA GLY A 62 -10.25 12.96 -6.54
C GLY A 62 -10.03 12.18 -7.83
N VAL A 63 -9.09 11.23 -7.85
CA VAL A 63 -8.70 10.47 -9.03
C VAL A 63 -9.51 9.16 -9.10
N SER A 64 -10.10 8.88 -10.25
CA SER A 64 -10.81 7.62 -10.46
C SER A 64 -9.84 6.41 -10.36
N PRO A 65 -10.21 5.31 -9.67
CA PRO A 65 -9.39 4.10 -9.64
C PRO A 65 -9.20 3.46 -11.02
N THR A 66 -10.08 3.77 -11.99
CA THR A 66 -9.98 3.32 -13.38
C THR A 66 -9.23 4.30 -14.28
N ALA A 67 -8.83 5.46 -13.75
CA ALA A 67 -8.04 6.43 -14.50
C ALA A 67 -6.68 5.83 -14.88
N ARG A 68 -6.15 6.32 -15.99
CA ARG A 68 -4.84 5.88 -16.49
C ARG A 68 -3.75 6.66 -15.75
N PRO A 69 -2.57 6.07 -15.49
CA PRO A 69 -1.43 6.83 -14.96
C PRO A 69 -1.07 8.04 -15.82
N SER A 70 -1.45 7.99 -17.12
CA SER A 70 -1.19 9.06 -18.07
C SER A 70 -1.92 10.38 -17.83
N VAL A 71 -2.93 10.39 -16.97
CA VAL A 71 -3.70 11.61 -16.67
C VAL A 71 -3.22 12.30 -15.39
N LEU A 72 -2.22 11.72 -14.71
CA LEU A 72 -1.68 12.30 -13.49
C LEU A 72 -0.84 13.54 -13.81
N THR A 73 -1.13 14.63 -13.10
CA THR A 73 -0.36 15.87 -13.15
C THR A 73 0.95 15.74 -12.35
N ALA A 74 1.88 16.68 -12.53
CA ALA A 74 3.11 16.72 -11.75
C ALA A 74 2.86 16.76 -10.23
N ALA A 75 1.90 17.58 -9.79
CA ALA A 75 1.51 17.68 -8.38
C ALA A 75 1.00 16.33 -7.82
N GLN A 76 0.20 15.60 -8.60
CA GLN A 76 -0.30 14.29 -8.20
C GLN A 76 0.82 13.25 -8.13
N TRP A 77 1.79 13.28 -9.06
CA TRP A 77 2.97 12.41 -8.98
C TRP A 77 3.82 12.69 -7.74
N SER A 78 4.02 13.96 -7.38
CA SER A 78 4.73 14.34 -6.15
C SER A 78 3.98 13.89 -4.88
N SER A 79 2.67 14.17 -4.79
CA SER A 79 1.80 13.73 -3.68
C SER A 79 1.81 12.19 -3.52
N LEU A 80 1.80 11.46 -4.64
CA LEU A 80 1.90 10.00 -4.63
C LEU A 80 3.25 9.54 -4.09
N TYR A 81 4.35 10.16 -4.52
CA TYR A 81 5.70 9.83 -4.06
C TYR A 81 5.88 10.07 -2.56
N GLU A 82 5.35 11.18 -2.03
CA GLU A 82 5.36 11.45 -0.58
C GLU A 82 4.58 10.38 0.20
N THR A 83 3.39 10.01 -0.29
CA THR A 83 2.57 8.95 0.32
C THR A 83 3.28 7.60 0.31
N TRP A 84 3.96 7.28 -0.80
CA TRP A 84 4.75 6.07 -0.94
C TRP A 84 5.95 6.06 0.01
N GLN A 85 6.71 7.16 0.08
CA GLN A 85 7.82 7.30 1.03
C GLN A 85 7.37 7.18 2.49
N ALA A 86 6.27 7.82 2.87
CA ALA A 86 5.71 7.70 4.22
C ALA A 86 5.37 6.24 4.56
N THR A 87 4.90 5.48 3.58
CA THR A 87 4.58 4.06 3.74
C THR A 87 5.83 3.18 3.84
N GLN A 88 6.91 3.50 3.13
CA GLN A 88 8.20 2.80 3.23
C GLN A 88 8.93 3.11 4.54
N ARG A 89 8.82 4.34 5.05
CA ARG A 89 9.47 4.79 6.29
C ARG A 89 8.74 4.36 7.56
N ALA A 90 7.42 4.19 7.50
CA ALA A 90 6.68 3.67 8.64
C ALA A 90 7.17 2.26 8.98
N PRO A 91 7.62 1.99 10.23
CA PRO A 91 7.80 0.61 10.67
C PRO A 91 6.47 -0.09 10.44
N ARG A 92 6.46 -1.23 9.74
CA ARG A 92 5.24 -2.00 9.44
C ARG A 92 4.51 -2.31 10.75
N ALA A 93 3.63 -1.41 11.18
CA ALA A 93 2.83 -1.57 12.36
C ALA A 93 1.71 -2.56 12.01
N GLY A 94 1.96 -3.82 12.36
CA GLY A 94 0.93 -4.82 12.62
C GLY A 94 0.03 -5.15 11.44
N GLY A 95 0.42 -6.17 10.68
CA GLY A 95 -0.58 -7.03 10.04
C GLY A 95 -1.50 -7.61 11.13
N ARG A 96 -2.64 -6.96 11.36
CA ARG A 96 -3.72 -7.50 12.18
C ARG A 96 -4.84 -7.90 11.23
N SER A 97 -4.71 -9.09 10.65
CA SER A 97 -5.80 -9.86 10.03
C SER A 97 -5.34 -11.29 9.75
N GLU A 98 -5.08 -12.06 10.82
CA GLU A 98 -5.26 -13.51 10.80
C GLU A 98 -5.91 -13.92 12.12
N GLY A 99 -7.24 -13.78 12.18
CA GLY A 99 -8.04 -14.54 13.13
C GLY A 99 -8.14 -15.97 12.63
N HIS A 100 -7.13 -16.82 12.90
CA HIS A 100 -7.27 -18.27 12.87
C HIS A 100 -6.09 -19.00 13.55
N GLY A 101 -6.24 -19.37 14.83
CA GLY A 101 -5.42 -20.38 15.54
C GLY A 101 -3.96 -19.96 15.89
N PRO A 102 -3.39 -20.49 17.00
CA PRO A 102 -3.21 -21.92 17.17
C PRO A 102 -3.68 -22.49 18.53
N ARG A 103 -3.91 -23.81 18.51
CA ARG A 103 -4.27 -24.68 19.63
C ARG A 103 -3.33 -24.50 20.83
N ALA A 104 -3.91 -24.38 22.03
CA ALA A 104 -3.19 -24.64 23.28
C ALA A 104 -3.15 -26.15 23.52
N ASP A 105 -2.18 -26.82 22.91
CA ASP A 105 -1.77 -28.17 23.29
C ASP A 105 -0.38 -28.05 23.92
N SER A 106 -0.31 -28.06 25.25
CA SER A 106 0.91 -28.35 26.01
C SER A 106 0.57 -28.72 27.46
N ARG A 107 0.43 -30.03 27.59
CA ARG A 107 0.45 -30.93 28.75
C ARG A 107 1.61 -30.70 29.72
N HIS A 108 1.29 -30.42 31.00
CA HIS A 108 1.95 -30.84 32.25
C HIS A 108 0.91 -30.58 33.36
N GLY A 109 0.49 -31.45 34.27
CA GLY A 109 1.01 -32.72 34.78
C GLY A 109 0.90 -32.67 36.32
N HIS A 110 -0.16 -33.28 36.88
CA HIS A 110 -0.45 -33.60 38.30
C HIS A 110 -0.78 -32.41 39.25
N ALA A 111 -1.72 -32.50 40.20
CA ALA A 111 -2.21 -33.66 40.97
C ALA A 111 -3.69 -33.46 41.45
N PRO A 112 -4.32 -34.50 42.07
CA PRO A 112 -5.76 -34.72 42.13
C PRO A 112 -6.43 -34.18 43.40
N GLY A 113 -7.73 -33.89 43.29
CA GLY A 113 -8.64 -33.80 44.44
C GLY A 113 -9.29 -32.43 44.61
N ALA A 114 -10.54 -32.32 44.18
CA ALA A 114 -11.61 -31.70 44.96
C ALA A 114 -12.93 -31.82 44.19
N GLN A 115 -13.83 -32.59 44.76
CA GLN A 115 -15.23 -32.72 44.37
C GLN A 115 -15.94 -31.37 44.45
N ALA A 116 -16.92 -31.14 43.57
CA ALA A 116 -18.31 -30.83 43.91
C ALA A 116 -19.00 -29.98 42.83
N ALA A 117 -20.10 -30.50 42.28
CA ALA A 117 -21.16 -29.71 41.69
C ALA A 117 -21.82 -28.83 42.78
N PRO A 118 -22.43 -27.68 42.43
CA PRO A 118 -23.87 -27.74 42.17
C PRO A 118 -24.32 -26.92 40.96
N ARG A 119 -25.40 -27.44 40.36
CA ARG A 119 -26.32 -26.82 39.42
C ARG A 119 -27.34 -26.01 40.22
N TRP A 120 -27.64 -24.76 39.84
CA TRP A 120 -28.86 -23.94 40.12
C TRP A 120 -28.83 -22.83 39.03
N PHE A 121 -29.88 -22.41 38.32
CA PHE A 121 -31.34 -22.50 38.44
C PHE A 121 -31.94 -22.62 37.02
#